data_AF-A0A6V7QQB9-F1
#
_entry.id   AF-A0A6V7QQB9-F1
#
_cell.length_a   1.000
_cell.length_b   1.000
_cell.length_c   1.000
_cell.angle_alpha   90.00
_cell.angle_beta   90.00
_cell.angle_gamma   90.00
#
_symmetry.space_group_name_H-M   'P 1'
#
loop_
_entity.id
_entity.type
_entity.pdbx_description
1 polymer ?
#
loop_
_entity_poly.entity_id
_entity_poly.type
_entity_poly.pdbx_seq_one_letter_code
_entity_poly.pdbx_strand_id
1 'polypeptide(L)'
;MAAFAKALTNKAVTWATDMLIRGRYELWIRKFGRTYADAAEKERRFANFKECFEFVRKHNRERTYGCTLGLNQFSDMSMVEFGNTYCMTRADLDRQMINEPRCKMPTPKTAAGAWRTKGRSRQYSSPKALEGMLRGGWMSFVVLLVM
;
A
#
# COMPACT_ATOMS: atom_id res chain seq x y z
N MET A 1 -22.73 15.49 -40.22
CA MET A 1 -23.50 14.51 -39.42
C MET A 1 -22.63 13.50 -38.65
N ALA A 2 -21.48 13.03 -39.16
CA ALA A 2 -20.67 11.99 -38.47
C ALA A 2 -19.95 12.45 -37.17
N ALA A 3 -19.57 13.72 -37.04
CA ALA A 3 -18.83 14.23 -35.87
C ALA A 3 -19.69 14.26 -34.58
N PHE A 4 -20.97 14.63 -34.70
CA PHE A 4 -21.90 14.67 -33.56
C PHE A 4 -22.21 13.26 -33.03
N ALA A 5 -22.41 12.29 -33.94
CA ALA A 5 -22.59 10.89 -33.56
C ALA A 5 -21.36 10.35 -32.79
N LYS A 6 -20.13 10.62 -33.26
CA LYS A 6 -18.90 10.24 -32.55
C LYS A 6 -18.78 10.90 -31.16
N ALA A 7 -19.19 12.15 -31.02
CA ALA A 7 -19.18 12.84 -29.74
C ALA A 7 -20.15 12.20 -28.73
N LEU A 8 -21.36 11.84 -29.17
CA LEU A 8 -22.33 11.14 -28.35
C LEU A 8 -21.82 9.76 -27.92
N THR A 9 -21.21 8.99 -28.83
CA THR A 9 -20.66 7.67 -28.48
C THR A 9 -19.48 7.77 -27.54
N ASN A 10 -18.59 8.76 -27.70
CA ASN A 10 -17.46 8.96 -26.79
C ASN A 10 -17.93 9.35 -25.39
N LYS A 11 -18.87 10.30 -25.31
CA LYS A 11 -19.52 10.64 -24.04
C LYS A 11 -20.18 9.40 -23.44
N ALA A 12 -20.76 8.55 -24.28
CA ALA A 12 -21.42 7.35 -23.82
C ALA A 12 -20.44 6.35 -23.17
N VAL A 13 -19.32 6.11 -23.84
CA VAL A 13 -18.25 5.26 -23.32
C VAL A 13 -17.68 5.82 -22.01
N THR A 14 -17.52 7.15 -21.90
CA THR A 14 -16.98 7.76 -20.68
C THR A 14 -17.88 7.62 -19.45
N TRP A 15 -19.22 7.63 -19.58
CA TRP A 15 -20.09 7.39 -18.43
C TRP A 15 -20.06 5.93 -18.00
N ALA A 16 -20.00 5.01 -18.96
CA ALA A 16 -19.96 3.58 -18.67
C ALA A 16 -18.66 3.18 -17.96
N THR A 17 -17.53 3.76 -18.38
CA THR A 17 -16.26 3.55 -17.69
C THR A 17 -16.25 4.16 -16.30
N ASP A 18 -16.80 5.38 -16.12
CA ASP A 18 -16.87 5.99 -14.79
C ASP A 18 -17.73 5.16 -13.82
N MET A 19 -18.89 4.67 -14.27
CA MET A 19 -19.74 3.77 -13.47
C MET A 19 -19.02 2.48 -13.08
N LEU A 20 -18.27 1.87 -14.00
CA LEU A 20 -17.46 0.67 -13.71
C LEU A 20 -16.39 0.97 -12.65
N ILE A 21 -15.69 2.10 -12.78
CA ILE A 21 -14.63 2.51 -11.85
C ILE A 21 -15.24 2.82 -10.47
N ARG A 22 -16.43 3.44 -10.40
CA ARG A 22 -17.17 3.65 -9.15
C ARG A 22 -17.50 2.35 -8.44
N GLY A 23 -18.01 1.35 -9.16
CA GLY A 23 -18.25 0.01 -8.58
C GLY A 23 -16.96 -0.64 -8.05
N ARG A 24 -15.83 -0.44 -8.74
CA ARG A 24 -14.53 -0.95 -8.27
C ARG A 24 -14.02 -0.19 -7.04
N TYR A 25 -14.27 1.11 -6.97
CA TYR A 25 -13.94 1.97 -5.85
C TYR A 25 -14.70 1.56 -4.59
N GLU A 26 -16.00 1.28 -4.68
CA GLU A 26 -16.78 0.80 -3.53
C GLU A 26 -16.29 -0.55 -3.00
N LEU A 27 -15.96 -1.48 -3.91
CA LEU A 27 -15.36 -2.75 -3.52
C LEU A 27 -14.01 -2.56 -2.84
N TRP A 28 -13.21 -1.60 -3.32
CA TRP A 28 -11.93 -1.23 -2.73
C TRP A 28 -12.10 -0.60 -1.33
N ILE A 29 -13.04 0.32 -1.16
CA ILE A 29 -13.38 0.92 0.14
C ILE A 29 -13.71 -0.18 1.15
N ARG A 30 -14.58 -1.12 0.77
CA ARG A 30 -14.96 -2.23 1.63
C ARG A 30 -13.78 -3.15 1.94
N LYS A 31 -12.92 -3.42 0.96
CA LYS A 31 -11.74 -4.28 1.13
C LYS A 31 -10.74 -3.71 2.13
N PHE A 32 -10.54 -2.38 2.11
CA PHE A 32 -9.55 -1.71 2.96
C PHE A 32 -10.16 -0.99 4.17
N GLY A 33 -11.48 -1.13 4.39
CA GLY A 33 -12.19 -0.53 5.53
C GLY A 33 -12.13 1.00 5.56
N ARG A 34 -12.14 1.67 4.40
CA ARG A 34 -12.05 3.13 4.31
C ARG A 34 -13.38 3.78 4.70
N THR A 35 -13.31 4.87 5.46
CA THR A 35 -14.46 5.71 5.82
C THR A 35 -14.06 7.17 5.61
N TYR A 36 -14.92 7.94 4.96
CA TYR A 36 -14.69 9.38 4.70
C TYR A 36 -15.68 10.20 5.51
N ALA A 37 -15.28 11.43 5.85
CA ALA A 37 -16.07 12.32 6.71
C ALA A 37 -17.35 12.83 6.02
N ASP A 38 -17.26 13.14 4.73
CA ASP A 38 -18.38 13.67 3.95
C ASP A 38 -18.39 13.10 2.51
N ALA A 39 -19.48 13.39 1.80
CA ALA A 39 -19.63 12.97 0.41
C ALA A 39 -18.67 13.73 -0.53
N ALA A 40 -18.32 14.97 -0.19
CA ALA A 40 -17.43 15.81 -0.99
C ALA A 40 -16.00 15.25 -1.01
N GLU A 41 -15.47 14.84 0.15
CA GLU A 41 -14.18 14.19 0.28
C GLU A 41 -14.19 12.82 -0.39
N LYS A 42 -15.27 12.05 -0.23
CA LYS A 42 -15.41 10.77 -0.95
C LYS A 42 -15.30 10.96 -2.46
N GLU A 43 -15.86 12.03 -3.02
CA GLU A 43 -15.78 12.34 -4.45
C GLU A 43 -14.38 12.83 -4.86
N ARG A 44 -13.70 13.65 -4.05
CA ARG A 44 -12.29 14.02 -4.30
C ARG A 44 -11.37 12.80 -4.29
N ARG A 45 -11.54 11.92 -3.30
CA ARG A 45 -10.80 10.65 -3.17
C ARG A 45 -11.12 9.69 -4.32
N PHE A 46 -12.35 9.72 -4.83
CA PHE A 46 -12.73 8.99 -6.04
C PHE A 46 -11.98 9.50 -7.27
N ALA A 47 -11.80 10.82 -7.43
CA ALA A 47 -11.02 11.38 -8.55
C ALA A 47 -9.56 10.87 -8.52
N ASN A 48 -8.91 10.90 -7.35
CA ASN A 48 -7.56 10.34 -7.18
C ASN A 48 -7.53 8.84 -7.50
N PHE A 49 -8.53 8.09 -7.04
CA PHE A 49 -8.67 6.66 -7.32
C PHE A 49 -8.82 6.36 -8.80
N LYS A 50 -9.59 7.17 -9.52
CA LYS A 50 -9.77 7.04 -10.97
C LYS A 50 -8.45 7.25 -11.71
N GLU A 51 -7.67 8.25 -11.33
CA GLU A 51 -6.34 8.49 -11.92
C GLU A 51 -5.40 7.30 -11.67
N CYS A 52 -5.35 6.79 -10.44
CA CYS A 52 -4.56 5.61 -10.08
C CYS A 52 -5.02 4.35 -10.84
N PHE A 53 -6.34 4.16 -10.99
CA PHE A 53 -6.90 3.02 -11.73
C PHE A 53 -6.46 3.04 -13.20
N GLU A 54 -6.57 4.20 -13.84
CA GLU A 54 -6.16 4.37 -15.23
C GLU A 54 -4.65 4.19 -15.40
N PHE A 55 -3.84 4.70 -14.47
CA PHE A 55 -2.40 4.49 -14.47
C PHE A 55 -2.04 3.00 -14.37
N VAL A 56 -2.62 2.27 -13.41
CA VAL A 56 -2.40 0.83 -13.25
C VAL A 56 -2.84 0.06 -14.50
N ARG A 57 -3.99 0.41 -15.07
CA ARG A 57 -4.51 -0.23 -16.28
C ARG A 57 -3.58 -0.01 -17.48
N LYS A 58 -3.09 1.21 -17.66
CA LYS A 58 -2.13 1.56 -18.71
C LYS A 58 -0.82 0.81 -18.54
N HIS A 59 -0.24 0.86 -17.35
CA HIS A 59 1.02 0.18 -17.02
C HIS A 59 0.93 -1.34 -17.26
N ASN A 60 -0.15 -1.97 -16.79
CA ASN A 60 -0.35 -3.41 -16.96
C ASN A 60 -0.62 -3.82 -18.42
N ARG A 61 -1.13 -2.89 -19.25
CA ARG A 61 -1.29 -3.11 -20.69
C ARG A 61 0.03 -3.02 -21.44
N GLU A 62 0.86 -2.04 -21.08
CA GLU A 62 2.15 -1.79 -21.73
C GLU A 62 3.22 -2.83 -21.32
N ARG A 63 3.09 -3.47 -20.14
CA ARG A 63 4.00 -4.51 -19.60
C ARG A 63 5.49 -4.16 -19.66
N THR A 64 5.83 -2.88 -19.74
CA THR A 64 7.17 -2.41 -20.07
C THR A 64 8.21 -2.76 -19.01
N TYR A 65 7.80 -2.90 -17.75
CA TYR A 65 8.73 -2.94 -16.61
C TYR A 65 8.80 -4.29 -15.89
N GLY A 66 8.26 -5.37 -16.47
CA GLY A 66 8.32 -6.73 -15.87
C GLY A 66 7.58 -6.89 -14.53
N CYS A 67 6.94 -5.83 -14.03
CA CYS A 67 6.13 -5.82 -12.82
C CYS A 67 4.66 -5.60 -13.16
N THR A 68 3.77 -6.13 -12.32
CA THR A 68 2.33 -5.90 -12.41
C THR A 68 1.92 -5.00 -11.26
N LEU A 69 1.22 -3.91 -11.57
CA LEU A 69 0.67 -3.01 -10.57
C LEU A 69 -0.73 -3.47 -10.15
N GLY A 70 -1.06 -3.24 -8.89
CA GLY A 70 -2.37 -3.51 -8.32
C GLY A 70 -2.87 -2.33 -7.50
N LEU A 71 -4.18 -2.25 -7.33
CA LEU A 71 -4.79 -1.28 -6.43
C LEU A 71 -4.42 -1.63 -4.98
N ASN A 72 -3.87 -0.65 -4.27
CA ASN A 72 -3.36 -0.78 -2.91
C ASN A 72 -4.14 0.14 -1.96
N GLN A 73 -3.86 0.09 -0.66
CA GLN A 73 -4.45 0.96 0.36
C GLN A 73 -4.22 2.46 0.15
N PHE A 74 -3.26 2.85 -0.72
CA PHE A 74 -2.92 4.24 -1.06
C PHE A 74 -3.57 4.71 -2.37
N SER A 75 -4.46 3.91 -2.96
CA SER A 75 -5.03 4.24 -4.28
C SER A 75 -5.96 5.46 -4.26
N ASP A 76 -6.37 5.98 -3.10
CA ASP A 76 -7.16 7.21 -2.96
C ASP A 76 -6.30 8.47 -2.66
N MET A 77 -4.98 8.33 -2.63
CA MET A 77 -4.04 9.42 -2.36
C MET A 77 -3.37 9.91 -3.64
N SER A 78 -3.11 11.21 -3.70
CA SER A 78 -2.22 11.76 -4.73
C SER A 78 -0.75 11.47 -4.43
N MET A 79 0.11 11.49 -5.45
CA MET A 79 1.57 11.29 -5.27
C MET A 79 2.18 12.33 -4.32
N VAL A 80 1.68 13.57 -4.36
CA VAL A 80 2.16 14.66 -3.50
C VAL A 80 1.75 14.42 -2.04
N GLU A 81 0.48 14.06 -1.79
CA GLU A 81 0.03 13.70 -0.45
C GLU A 81 0.78 12.48 0.11
N PHE A 82 1.03 11.49 -0.74
CA PHE A 82 1.80 10.31 -0.38
C PHE A 82 3.22 10.67 0.02
N GLY A 83 3.90 11.50 -0.78
CA GLY A 83 5.24 12.00 -0.47
C GLY A 83 5.27 12.74 0.87
N ASN A 84 4.34 13.67 1.10
CA ASN A 84 4.33 14.47 2.32
C ASN A 84 4.03 13.66 3.60
N THR A 85 3.26 12.58 3.48
CA THR A 85 2.80 11.80 4.64
C THR A 85 3.73 10.63 4.95
N TYR A 86 4.25 9.96 3.91
CA TYR A 86 4.96 8.68 4.05
C TYR A 86 6.42 8.74 3.64
N CYS A 87 6.86 9.78 2.94
CA CYS A 87 8.25 9.94 2.57
C CYS A 87 8.90 11.04 3.41
N MET A 88 10.06 10.74 4.00
CA MET A 88 10.86 11.76 4.66
C MET A 88 11.46 12.68 3.60
N THR A 89 11.47 13.99 3.87
CA THR A 89 12.18 14.92 3.00
C THR A 89 13.69 14.72 3.13
N ARG A 90 14.44 15.10 2.10
CA ARG A 90 15.91 14.98 2.14
C ARG A 90 16.51 15.71 3.35
N ALA A 91 15.95 16.86 3.72
CA ALA A 91 16.37 17.63 4.88
C ALA A 91 16.08 16.93 6.23
N ASP A 92 14.99 16.17 6.33
CA ASP A 92 14.66 15.41 7.54
C ASP A 92 15.54 14.17 7.70
N LEU A 93 15.89 13.52 6.58
CA LEU A 93 16.90 12.46 6.56
C LEU A 93 18.26 13.01 7.02
N ASP A 94 18.68 14.16 6.50
CA ASP A 94 19.95 14.78 6.89
C ASP A 94 19.96 15.16 8.39
N ARG A 95 18.86 15.67 8.95
CA ARG A 95 18.72 15.94 10.40
C ARG A 95 18.78 14.69 11.28
N GLN A 96 18.20 13.58 10.85
CA GLN A 96 18.32 12.30 11.57
C GLN A 96 19.75 11.76 11.49
N MET A 97 20.38 11.81 10.32
CA MET A 97 21.74 11.32 10.12
C MET A 97 22.79 12.10 10.93
N ILE A 98 22.55 13.38 11.23
CA ILE A 98 23.42 14.20 12.08
C ILE A 98 23.28 13.85 13.57
N ASN A 99 22.10 13.39 14.02
CA ASN A 99 21.81 13.13 15.44
C ASN A 99 21.99 11.67 15.87
N GLU A 100 22.15 10.72 14.95
CA GLU A 100 22.40 9.31 15.30
C GLU A 100 23.92 8.97 15.29
N PRO A 101 24.47 8.43 16.40
CA PRO A 101 25.85 7.96 16.41
C PRO A 101 25.94 6.75 15.49
N ARG A 102 26.53 6.96 14.31
CA ARG A 102 27.01 5.97 13.31
C ARG A 102 26.70 4.53 13.74
N CYS A 103 25.54 4.00 13.32
CA CYS A 103 25.23 2.58 13.54
C CYS A 103 26.41 1.75 13.03
N LYS A 104 27.06 0.99 13.91
CA LYS A 104 28.11 0.05 13.51
C LYS A 104 27.45 -1.00 12.62
N MET A 105 27.67 -0.90 11.32
CA MET A 105 27.20 -1.89 10.36
C MET A 105 27.79 -3.24 10.76
N PRO A 106 26.97 -4.27 11.07
CA PRO A 106 27.51 -5.60 11.28
C PRO A 106 28.17 -6.05 9.98
N THR A 107 29.42 -6.52 10.08
CA THR A 107 30.18 -7.00 8.93
C THR A 107 29.40 -8.10 8.21
N PRO A 108 29.44 -8.13 6.86
CA PRO A 108 28.65 -9.08 6.10
C PRO A 108 29.24 -10.48 6.30
N LYS A 109 28.73 -11.21 7.29
CA LYS A 109 28.88 -12.66 7.34
C LYS A 109 28.10 -13.23 6.17
N THR A 110 28.79 -13.96 5.32
CA THR A 110 28.26 -14.63 4.13
C THR A 110 27.04 -15.47 4.52
N ALA A 111 25.86 -14.98 4.18
CA ALA A 111 24.65 -15.79 4.12
C ALA A 111 23.73 -15.14 3.10
N ALA A 112 23.75 -15.66 1.88
CA ALA A 112 22.61 -15.56 0.97
C ALA A 112 21.43 -16.28 1.63
N GLY A 113 20.72 -15.58 2.52
CA GLY A 113 19.76 -16.19 3.44
C GLY A 113 18.53 -15.33 3.60
N ALA A 114 17.46 -15.74 2.91
CA ALA A 114 16.13 -15.16 2.94
C ALA A 114 15.66 -14.77 4.36
N TRP A 115 15.73 -13.47 4.67
CA TRP A 115 15.29 -12.90 5.95
C TRP A 115 13.81 -13.15 6.25
N ARG A 116 12.99 -13.39 5.21
CA ARG A 116 11.54 -13.59 5.30
C ARG A 116 11.14 -14.92 5.95
N THR A 117 12.00 -15.93 5.94
CA THR A 117 11.68 -17.29 6.44
C THR A 117 12.04 -17.48 7.91
N LYS A 118 12.91 -16.62 8.48
CA LYS A 118 13.44 -16.78 9.84
C LYS A 118 12.52 -16.26 10.95
N GLY A 119 11.22 -16.11 10.70
CA GLY A 119 10.22 -15.79 11.75
C GLY A 119 10.48 -14.48 12.50
N ARG A 120 11.19 -13.51 11.91
CA ARG A 120 11.54 -12.24 12.55
C ARG A 120 10.77 -11.06 11.93
N SER A 121 9.51 -11.26 11.58
CA SER A 121 8.62 -10.15 11.26
C SER A 121 8.20 -9.47 12.56
N ARG A 122 8.70 -8.26 12.81
CA ARG A 122 8.18 -7.37 13.85
C ARG A 122 6.74 -7.04 13.47
N GLN A 123 5.76 -7.70 14.09
CA GLN A 123 4.36 -7.30 13.95
C GLN A 123 4.23 -5.89 14.54
N TYR A 124 3.70 -4.94 13.76
CA TYR A 124 3.33 -3.63 14.26
C TYR A 124 2.02 -3.80 15.05
N SER A 125 2.12 -4.23 16.30
CA SER A 125 1.02 -4.19 17.24
C SER A 125 1.03 -2.83 17.95
N SER A 126 -0.08 -2.10 17.83
CA SER A 126 -0.33 -0.84 18.53
C SER A 126 -0.20 -1.04 20.05
N PRO A 127 0.50 -0.16 20.80
CA PRO A 127 0.87 -0.44 22.17
C PRO A 127 -0.31 -0.19 23.13
N LYS A 128 -1.05 -1.25 23.47
CA LYS A 128 -1.81 -1.35 24.72
C LYS A 128 -1.72 -2.77 25.25
N ALA A 129 -0.76 -2.98 26.15
CA ALA A 129 -0.88 -3.75 27.38
C ALA A 129 0.53 -4.03 27.93
N LEU A 130 0.87 -3.34 29.02
CA LEU A 130 1.84 -3.83 29.98
C LEU A 130 1.26 -5.10 30.62
N GLU A 131 2.02 -6.20 30.63
CA GLU A 131 2.48 -6.88 31.86
C GLU A 131 3.10 -8.24 31.56
N GLY A 132 4.25 -8.50 32.19
CA GLY A 132 4.60 -9.82 32.71
C GLY A 132 5.28 -10.80 31.76
N MET A 133 6.55 -10.55 31.40
CA MET A 133 7.45 -11.63 31.02
C MET A 133 8.33 -11.99 32.22
N LEU A 134 8.51 -13.31 32.44
CA LEU A 134 9.59 -14.00 33.17
C LEU A 134 9.32 -14.51 34.60
N ARG A 135 8.79 -15.74 34.66
CA ARG A 135 9.36 -16.87 35.43
C ARG A 135 9.14 -18.11 34.54
N GLY A 136 10.11 -18.59 33.76
CA GLY A 136 11.30 -19.30 34.21
C GLY A 136 11.06 -20.80 34.08
N GLY A 137 11.75 -21.51 33.20
CA GLY A 137 11.67 -22.99 33.17
C GLY A 137 12.08 -23.61 31.84
N TRP A 138 13.15 -24.39 31.89
CA TRP A 138 13.80 -25.09 30.80
C TRP A 138 13.08 -26.40 30.43
N MET A 139 13.24 -26.82 29.16
CA MET A 139 13.19 -28.19 28.61
C MET A 139 12.05 -29.15 29.05
N SER A 140 11.21 -29.55 28.08
CA SER A 140 11.09 -30.98 27.69
C SER A 140 10.16 -31.24 26.51
N PHE A 141 10.69 -32.03 25.58
CA PHE A 141 10.10 -33.12 24.78
C PHE A 141 8.83 -32.93 23.91
N VAL A 142 9.08 -33.03 22.58
CA VAL A 142 8.48 -33.95 21.58
C VAL A 142 7.02 -34.43 21.78
N VAL A 143 6.14 -34.22 20.78
CA VAL A 143 5.47 -35.24 19.93
C VAL A 143 4.43 -34.56 18.99
N LEU A 144 4.42 -35.07 17.75
CA LEU A 144 3.51 -34.93 16.60
C LEU A 144 1.99 -34.73 16.89
N LEU A 145 1.25 -34.07 15.98
CA LEU A 145 0.45 -34.77 14.96
C LEU A 145 -0.12 -33.85 13.87
N VAL A 146 0.01 -34.33 12.65
CA VAL A 146 -0.75 -34.00 11.45
C VAL A 146 -2.12 -34.69 11.52
N MET A 147 -3.20 -33.97 11.22
CA MET A 147 -4.29 -34.43 10.35
C MET A 147 -4.77 -33.23 9.53
#